data_AF-A0A8H7NAL8-F1
#
_entry.id   AF-A0A8H7NAL8-F1
#
_cell.length_a   1.000
_cell.length_b   1.000
_cell.length_c   1.000
_cell.angle_alpha   90.00
_cell.angle_beta   90.00
_cell.angle_gamma   90.00
#
_symmetry.space_group_name_H-M   'P 1'
#
loop_
_entity.id
_entity.type
_entity.pdbx_description
1 polymer ?
#
loop_
_entity_poly.entity_id
_entity_poly.type
_entity_poly.pdbx_seq_one_letter_code
_entity_poly.pdbx_strand_id
1 'polypeptide(L)'
;MQALGSKESILKQQKMPMNMRKGINAAAAAREAKRRREAKENNVILEHDTAKKRRKRDRGRDGEVNGPSVGRMRGAELRISDRDVRSIEGSRDVFGRKGGKGRRR
;
A
#
# COMPACT_ATOMS: atom_id res chain seq x y z
N MET A 1 25.41 -21.50 5.03
CA MET A 1 25.49 -20.05 4.68
C MET A 1 24.13 -19.37 4.66
N GLN A 2 23.15 -19.80 3.85
CA GLN A 2 21.84 -19.13 3.80
C GLN A 2 21.04 -19.27 5.10
N ALA A 3 21.05 -20.45 5.72
CA ALA A 3 20.49 -20.67 7.07
C ALA A 3 21.27 -19.95 8.19
N LEU A 4 22.50 -19.52 7.92
CA LEU A 4 23.37 -18.80 8.87
C LEU A 4 23.28 -17.27 8.69
N GLY A 5 22.39 -16.77 7.82
CA GLY A 5 22.13 -15.33 7.67
C GLY A 5 22.51 -14.70 6.33
N SER A 6 23.11 -15.45 5.39
CA SER A 6 23.35 -14.92 4.03
C SER A 6 22.02 -14.67 3.30
N LYS A 7 21.84 -13.45 2.77
CA LYS A 7 20.64 -13.06 2.01
C LYS A 7 20.61 -13.69 0.61
N GLU A 8 21.78 -13.94 0.04
CA GLU A 8 21.93 -14.52 -1.29
C GLU A 8 22.36 -15.99 -1.21
N SER A 9 21.87 -16.77 -2.17
CA SER A 9 22.27 -18.16 -2.35
C SER A 9 23.36 -18.23 -3.40
N ILE A 10 24.42 -18.97 -3.10
CA ILE A 10 25.57 -19.21 -3.98
C ILE A 10 25.13 -19.97 -5.25
N LEU A 11 24.09 -20.79 -5.15
CA LEU A 11 23.59 -21.64 -6.24
C LEU A 11 22.67 -20.89 -7.22
N LYS A 12 22.28 -19.65 -6.90
CA LYS A 12 21.33 -18.90 -7.72
C LYS A 12 22.05 -18.20 -8.87
N GLN A 13 21.64 -18.49 -10.09
CA GLN A 13 22.12 -17.74 -11.26
C GLN A 13 21.68 -16.26 -11.15
N GLN A 14 22.65 -15.34 -11.08
CA GLN A 14 22.39 -13.90 -10.94
C GLN A 14 22.01 -13.25 -12.28
N LYS A 15 22.73 -13.56 -13.35
CA LYS A 15 22.55 -12.93 -14.67
C LYS A 15 21.74 -13.82 -15.61
N MET A 16 20.52 -13.39 -15.90
CA MET A 16 19.64 -13.99 -16.92
C MET A 16 18.97 -12.89 -17.74
N PRO A 17 18.83 -13.05 -19.07
CA PRO A 17 18.01 -12.17 -19.88
C PRO A 17 16.57 -12.09 -19.34
N MET A 18 15.96 -10.90 -19.40
CA MET A 18 14.67 -10.63 -18.76
C MET A 18 13.57 -11.61 -19.23
N ASN A 19 13.52 -11.91 -20.53
CA ASN A 19 12.49 -12.75 -21.14
C ASN A 19 12.55 -14.18 -20.62
N MET A 20 13.76 -14.78 -20.58
CA MET A 20 13.97 -16.12 -20.04
C MET A 20 13.65 -16.18 -18.56
N ARG A 21 14.12 -15.20 -17.78
CA ARG A 21 13.85 -15.13 -16.33
C ARG A 21 12.34 -15.06 -16.05
N LYS A 22 11.60 -14.23 -16.81
CA LYS A 22 10.14 -14.14 -16.71
C LYS A 22 9.48 -15.46 -17.11
N GLY A 23 9.92 -16.09 -18.19
CA GLY A 23 9.40 -17.37 -18.66
C GLY A 23 9.55 -18.50 -17.64
N ILE A 24 10.73 -18.66 -17.05
CA ILE A 24 10.98 -19.69 -16.01
C ILE A 24 10.08 -19.46 -14.79
N ASN A 25 9.99 -18.22 -14.32
CA ASN A 25 9.14 -17.88 -13.17
C ASN A 25 7.65 -18.13 -13.47
N ALA A 26 7.20 -17.78 -14.68
CA ALA A 26 5.82 -18.02 -15.10
C ALA A 26 5.52 -19.52 -15.22
N ALA A 27 6.41 -20.30 -15.82
CA ALA A 27 6.27 -21.74 -15.94
C ALA A 27 6.27 -22.45 -14.58
N ALA A 28 7.12 -22.02 -13.65
CA ALA A 28 7.13 -22.53 -12.27
C ALA A 28 5.78 -22.25 -11.58
N ALA A 29 5.29 -21.00 -11.65
CA ALA A 29 4.00 -20.61 -11.08
C ALA A 29 2.82 -21.38 -11.70
N ALA A 30 2.83 -21.59 -13.02
CA ALA A 30 1.77 -22.35 -13.70
C ALA A 30 1.74 -23.83 -13.28
N ARG A 31 2.92 -24.47 -13.15
CA ARG A 31 3.01 -25.85 -12.66
C ARG A 31 2.50 -25.97 -11.22
N GLU A 32 2.87 -25.03 -10.37
CA GLU A 32 2.44 -25.01 -8.98
C GLU A 32 0.93 -24.76 -8.84
N ALA A 33 0.38 -23.85 -9.64
CA ALA A 33 -1.07 -23.61 -9.71
C ALA A 33 -1.85 -24.85 -10.16
N LYS A 34 -1.34 -25.57 -11.18
CA LYS A 34 -1.92 -26.84 -11.63
C LYS A 34 -1.89 -27.90 -10.52
N ARG A 35 -0.74 -28.07 -9.84
CA ARG A 35 -0.60 -29.01 -8.71
C ARG A 35 -1.59 -28.69 -7.58
N ARG A 36 -1.75 -27.41 -7.20
CA ARG A 36 -2.72 -27.02 -6.16
C ARG A 36 -4.17 -27.27 -6.59
N ARG A 37 -4.48 -27.04 -7.87
CA ARG A 37 -5.81 -27.33 -8.42
C ARG A 37 -6.12 -28.82 -8.36
N GLU A 38 -5.22 -29.66 -8.86
CA GLU A 38 -5.38 -31.11 -8.82
C GLU A 38 -5.45 -31.65 -7.38
N ALA A 39 -4.63 -31.12 -6.46
CA ALA A 39 -4.70 -31.48 -5.06
C ALA A 39 -6.05 -31.10 -4.42
N LYS A 40 -6.60 -29.93 -4.77
CA LYS A 40 -7.94 -29.51 -4.33
C LYS A 40 -9.03 -30.42 -4.88
N GLU A 41 -8.93 -30.82 -6.15
CA GLU A 41 -9.89 -31.73 -6.80
C GLU A 41 -9.82 -33.14 -6.21
N ASN A 42 -8.63 -33.61 -5.84
CA ASN A 42 -8.38 -34.93 -5.26
C ASN A 42 -8.37 -34.96 -3.72
N ASN A 43 -8.75 -33.87 -3.06
CA ASN A 43 -8.73 -33.72 -1.59
C ASN A 43 -7.38 -34.06 -0.91
N VAL A 44 -6.26 -33.80 -1.61
CA VAL A 44 -4.91 -33.94 -1.06
C VAL A 44 -4.50 -32.64 -0.38
N ILE A 45 -4.14 -32.71 0.91
CA ILE A 45 -3.71 -31.55 1.68
C ILE A 45 -2.23 -31.25 1.34
N LEU A 46 -1.96 -30.02 0.92
CA LEU A 46 -0.60 -29.51 0.68
C LEU A 46 -0.20 -28.55 1.80
N GLU A 47 1.10 -28.42 2.04
CA GLU A 47 1.64 -27.41 2.95
C GLU A 47 1.17 -26.00 2.56
N HIS A 48 0.81 -25.20 3.57
CA HIS A 48 0.37 -23.84 3.35
C HIS A 48 1.58 -22.94 3.09
N ASP A 49 1.73 -22.47 1.87
CA ASP A 49 2.76 -21.50 1.54
C ASP A 49 2.54 -20.19 2.30
N THR A 50 3.50 -19.81 3.15
CA THR A 50 3.67 -18.43 3.60
C THR A 50 4.29 -17.62 2.45
N ALA A 51 3.57 -17.47 1.33
CA ALA A 51 4.06 -16.71 0.19
C ALA A 51 4.46 -15.31 0.68
N LYS A 52 5.75 -14.97 0.50
CA LYS A 52 6.27 -13.63 0.82
C LYS A 52 5.39 -12.64 0.07
N LYS A 53 4.53 -11.93 0.81
CA LYS A 53 3.64 -10.89 0.26
C LYS A 53 4.49 -10.08 -0.71
N ARG A 54 4.12 -10.08 -2.00
CA ARG A 54 4.76 -9.20 -2.99
C ARG A 54 4.77 -7.84 -2.32
N ARG A 55 5.95 -7.26 -2.10
CA ARG A 55 6.08 -5.90 -1.60
C ARG A 55 5.44 -5.01 -2.67
N LYS A 56 4.12 -4.89 -2.64
CA LYS A 56 3.41 -3.80 -3.29
C LYS A 56 4.06 -2.61 -2.62
N ARG A 57 4.81 -1.85 -3.41
CA ARG A 57 5.45 -0.62 -2.94
C ARG A 57 4.36 0.09 -2.15
N ASP A 58 4.54 0.27 -0.84
CA ASP A 58 3.76 1.19 -0.03
C ASP A 58 4.05 2.58 -0.60
N ARG A 59 3.53 2.85 -1.79
CA ARG A 59 3.17 4.19 -2.18
C ARG A 59 2.01 4.44 -1.24
N GLY A 60 2.32 5.04 -0.08
CA GLY A 60 1.31 5.52 0.85
C GLY A 60 0.24 6.16 -0.02
N ARG A 61 -0.99 5.64 0.09
CA ARG A 61 -2.12 5.99 -0.77
C ARG A 61 -2.05 7.49 -1.02
N ASP A 62 -1.74 7.88 -2.26
CA ASP A 62 -1.62 9.29 -2.63
C ASP A 62 -2.87 9.98 -2.07
N GLY A 63 -2.68 11.00 -1.22
CA GLY A 63 -3.79 11.69 -0.59
C GLY A 63 -4.78 12.14 -1.65
N GLU A 64 -6.09 12.05 -1.35
CA GLU A 64 -7.14 12.47 -2.28
C GLU A 64 -6.93 13.94 -2.66
N VAL A 65 -6.44 14.20 -3.89
CA VAL A 65 -6.12 15.55 -4.40
C VAL A 65 -7.35 16.46 -4.39
N ASN A 66 -8.54 15.87 -4.55
CA ASN A 66 -9.81 16.59 -4.63
C ASN A 66 -10.61 16.52 -3.31
N GLY A 67 -9.99 16.06 -2.20
CA GLY A 67 -10.65 16.03 -0.91
C GLY A 67 -10.87 17.44 -0.35
N PRO A 68 -11.98 17.69 0.37
CA PRO A 68 -12.22 18.97 1.01
C PRO A 68 -11.16 19.25 2.08
N SER A 69 -10.77 20.52 2.23
CA SER A 69 -9.81 20.97 3.24
C SER A 69 -10.37 20.94 4.68
N VAL A 70 -11.68 20.74 4.84
CA VAL A 70 -12.37 20.69 6.14
C VAL A 70 -13.01 19.32 6.35
N GLY A 71 -12.92 18.81 7.58
CA GLY A 71 -13.53 17.53 7.95
C GLY A 71 -12.90 16.30 7.28
N ARG A 72 -13.60 15.17 7.35
CA ARG A 72 -13.21 13.90 6.71
C ARG A 72 -14.36 13.36 5.87
N MET A 73 -14.10 13.14 4.58
CA MET A 73 -15.06 12.45 3.72
C MET A 73 -15.07 10.94 3.99
N ARG A 74 -16.26 10.35 4.01
CA ARG A 74 -16.49 8.90 3.96
C ARG A 74 -17.58 8.60 2.94
N GLY A 75 -17.19 8.14 1.75
CA GLY A 75 -18.14 7.98 0.64
C GLY A 75 -18.71 9.34 0.23
N ALA A 76 -20.03 9.50 0.37
CA ALA A 76 -20.75 10.76 0.11
C ALA A 76 -21.02 11.60 1.37
N GLU A 77 -20.65 11.11 2.57
CA GLU A 77 -20.86 11.81 3.84
C GLU A 77 -19.63 12.67 4.18
N LEU A 78 -19.85 13.96 4.46
CA LEU A 78 -18.83 14.86 5.00
C LEU A 78 -18.98 14.99 6.51
N ARG A 79 -17.98 14.53 7.27
CA ARG A 79 -17.96 14.65 8.73
C ARG A 79 -17.11 15.84 9.16
N ILE A 80 -17.74 16.81 9.80
CA ILE A 80 -17.11 18.05 10.28
C ILE A 80 -17.05 18.01 11.81
N SER A 81 -15.93 18.45 12.40
CA SER A 81 -15.80 18.52 13.86
C SER A 81 -16.37 19.85 14.40
N ASP A 82 -16.84 19.86 15.65
CA ASP A 82 -17.32 21.11 16.29
C ASP A 82 -16.27 22.23 16.28
N ARG A 83 -14.99 21.87 16.31
CA ARG A 83 -13.88 22.82 16.17
C ARG A 83 -13.87 23.46 14.79
N ASP A 84 -14.03 22.67 13.74
CA ASP A 84 -14.05 23.18 12.36
C ASP A 84 -15.27 24.10 12.16
N VAL A 85 -16.44 23.71 12.66
CA VAL A 85 -17.64 24.55 12.65
C VAL A 85 -17.39 25.89 13.35
N ARG A 86 -16.88 25.85 14.60
CA ARG A 86 -16.55 27.07 15.35
C ARG A 86 -15.48 27.93 14.68
N SER A 87 -14.53 27.32 13.97
CA SER A 87 -13.49 28.07 13.25
C SER A 87 -14.04 28.79 12.00
N ILE A 88 -15.03 28.19 11.34
CA ILE A 88 -15.72 28.77 10.19
C ILE A 88 -16.68 29.87 10.64
N GLU A 89 -17.39 29.66 11.75
CA GLU A 89 -18.38 30.60 12.27
C GLU A 89 -17.76 31.74 13.10
N GLY A 90 -16.68 31.46 13.85
CA GLY A 90 -16.14 32.32 14.90
C GLY A 90 -15.14 33.39 14.46
N SER A 91 -14.62 33.31 13.24
CA SER A 91 -13.79 34.38 12.66
C SER A 91 -14.28 34.69 11.25
N ARG A 92 -15.02 35.79 11.11
CA ARG A 92 -15.32 36.40 9.81
C ARG A 92 -14.04 36.98 9.21
N ASP A 93 -13.17 36.12 8.70
CA ASP A 93 -12.04 36.45 7.81
C ASP A 93 -12.11 35.55 6.58
N VAL A 94 -13.22 35.64 5.86
CA VAL A 94 -13.46 34.92 4.58
C VAL A 94 -12.58 35.45 3.43
N PHE A 95 -11.70 36.42 3.71
CA PHE A 95 -10.81 37.05 2.74
C PHE A 95 -9.43 37.33 3.37
N GLY A 96 -8.59 36.29 3.49
CA GLY A 96 -7.12 36.37 3.39
C GLY A 96 -6.35 37.50 4.12
N ARG A 97 -6.90 38.16 5.13
CA ARG A 97 -6.24 39.25 5.83
C ARG A 97 -5.46 38.65 6.99
N LYS A 98 -4.18 38.40 6.70
CA LYS A 98 -3.13 38.17 7.68
C LYS A 98 -3.20 39.29 8.72
N GLY A 99 -3.82 39.00 9.87
CA GLY A 99 -3.93 39.89 11.02
C GLY A 99 -2.55 40.44 11.36
N GLY A 100 -2.38 41.73 11.09
CA GLY A 100 -1.13 42.42 11.29
C GLY A 100 -0.76 42.49 12.76
N LYS A 101 0.49 42.13 13.04
CA LYS A 101 1.36 42.71 14.07
C LYS A 101 0.89 42.51 15.52
N GLY A 102 1.53 41.54 16.17
CA GLY A 102 1.63 41.48 17.62
C GLY A 102 2.10 42.81 18.23
N ARG A 103 1.41 43.18 19.31
CA ARG A 103 1.70 44.13 20.40
C ARG A 103 0.42 44.05 21.26
N ARG A 104 0.40 43.82 22.57
CA ARG A 104 1.31 44.23 23.64
C ARG A 104 0.85 43.62 24.97
N ARG A 105 1.82 43.43 25.86
CA ARG A 105 1.80 43.28 27.33
C ARG A 105 1.27 41.98 27.90
#